data_AF-A0A961IR29-F1
#
_entry.id   AF-A0A961IR29-F1
#
_cell.length_a   1.000
_cell.length_b   1.000
_cell.length_c   1.000
_cell.angle_alpha   90.00
_cell.angle_beta   90.00
_cell.angle_gamma   90.00
#
_symmetry.space_group_name_H-M   'P 1'
#
loop_
_entity.id
_entity.type
_entity.pdbx_description
1 polymer ?
#
loop_
_entity_poly.entity_id
_entity_poly.type
_entity_poly.pdbx_seq_one_letter_code
_entity_poly.pdbx_strand_id
1 'polypeptide(L)'
;SVHWTVPALRFVHSFYDHAGFIVPLAERLRSSLAHFESESGGGADHVLFSFHSVPERQILRSDDLGVCSLGACCDAIRPPNPNCYRAHCFATARALAGRLALEPARWSVSFQSRLGRTPWLRPYTDHVLAELPERGVRRLVIVSPSFVADCLETLEELNMRGRESFLSAGGEHFHYVPCLNSDPTWVQGLPDILGLPTAPS
;
A
#
# COMPACT_ATOMS: atom_id res chain seq x y z
N SER A 1 29.68 7.38 -39.68
CA SER A 1 29.13 7.33 -38.31
C SER A 1 27.77 6.65 -38.38
N VAL A 2 27.52 5.61 -37.58
CA VAL A 2 26.19 5.00 -37.49
C VAL A 2 25.34 5.90 -36.60
N HIS A 3 24.33 6.55 -37.16
CA HIS A 3 23.34 7.30 -36.39
C HIS A 3 22.25 6.33 -35.95
N TRP A 4 22.20 6.03 -34.65
CA TRP A 4 21.11 5.27 -34.06
C TRP A 4 19.89 6.19 -33.89
N THR A 5 18.74 5.78 -34.41
CA THR A 5 17.47 6.44 -34.11
C THR A 5 17.08 6.12 -32.67
N VAL A 6 17.20 7.10 -31.78
CA VAL A 6 16.73 6.98 -30.39
C VAL A 6 15.21 7.12 -30.38
N PRO A 7 14.44 6.15 -29.84
CA PRO A 7 12.99 6.26 -29.77
C PRO A 7 12.56 7.38 -28.81
N ALA A 8 11.37 7.93 -29.04
CA ALA A 8 10.75 8.83 -28.08
C ALA A 8 10.43 8.07 -26.78
N LEU A 9 10.88 8.61 -25.64
CA LEU A 9 10.60 8.05 -24.32
C LEU A 9 9.55 8.88 -23.61
N ARG A 10 8.58 8.19 -22.99
CA ARG A 10 7.56 8.79 -22.11
C ARG A 10 7.60 8.06 -20.78
N PHE A 11 7.61 8.82 -19.70
CA PHE A 11 7.64 8.28 -18.34
C PHE A 11 6.38 8.71 -17.58
N VAL A 12 5.76 7.77 -16.88
CA VAL A 12 4.79 8.05 -15.84
C VAL A 12 5.54 7.93 -14.51
N HIS A 13 5.79 9.07 -13.85
CA HIS A 13 6.62 9.09 -12.64
C HIS A 13 5.99 8.33 -11.47
N SER A 14 4.68 8.49 -11.28
CA SER A 14 3.91 7.84 -10.22
C SER A 14 2.43 7.78 -10.58
N PHE A 15 1.71 6.79 -10.05
CA PHE A 15 0.26 6.61 -10.28
C PHE A 15 -0.49 6.29 -8.96
N TYR A 16 0.07 6.69 -7.82
CA TYR A 16 -0.35 6.30 -6.46
C TYR A 16 -1.83 6.61 -6.14
N ASP A 17 -2.42 7.61 -6.79
CA ASP A 17 -3.81 8.05 -6.63
C ASP A 17 -4.64 7.87 -7.92
N HIS A 18 -4.05 7.31 -8.98
CA HIS A 18 -4.70 7.22 -10.29
C HIS A 18 -5.90 6.26 -10.23
N ALA A 19 -7.02 6.65 -10.84
CA ALA A 19 -8.26 5.87 -10.79
C ALA A 19 -8.09 4.44 -11.34
N GLY A 20 -7.36 4.29 -12.45
CA GLY A 20 -7.02 2.98 -13.04
C GLY A 20 -6.23 2.03 -12.11
N PHE A 21 -5.67 2.53 -11.01
CA PHE A 21 -5.03 1.71 -9.97
C PHE A 21 -5.89 1.61 -8.70
N ILE A 22 -6.44 2.73 -8.24
CA ILE A 22 -7.19 2.82 -6.99
C ILE A 22 -8.55 2.10 -7.06
N VAL A 23 -9.25 2.19 -8.19
CA VAL A 23 -10.55 1.53 -8.40
C VAL A 23 -10.42 0.00 -8.26
N PRO A 24 -9.59 -0.69 -9.05
CA PRO A 24 -9.51 -2.16 -8.99
C PRO A 24 -9.01 -2.64 -7.64
N LEU A 25 -8.08 -1.92 -7.01
CA LEU A 25 -7.57 -2.31 -5.68
C LEU A 25 -8.64 -2.12 -4.59
N ALA A 26 -9.44 -1.07 -4.66
CA ALA A 26 -10.57 -0.89 -3.74
C ALA A 26 -11.63 -1.99 -3.93
N GLU A 27 -11.91 -2.42 -5.17
CA GLU A 27 -12.86 -3.51 -5.45
C GLU A 27 -12.36 -4.86 -4.93
N ARG A 28 -11.07 -5.15 -5.11
CA ARG A 28 -10.43 -6.32 -4.53
C ARG A 28 -10.52 -6.32 -3.00
N LEU A 29 -10.15 -5.21 -2.37
CA LEU A 29 -10.22 -5.06 -0.91
C LEU A 29 -11.67 -5.15 -0.40
N ARG A 30 -12.66 -4.59 -1.12
CA ARG A 30 -14.09 -4.74 -0.78
C ARG A 30 -14.52 -6.20 -0.79
N SER A 31 -14.17 -6.93 -1.84
CA SER A 31 -14.48 -8.36 -1.97
C SER A 31 -13.83 -9.18 -0.86
N SER A 32 -12.56 -8.90 -0.53
CA SER A 32 -11.86 -9.52 0.59
C SER A 32 -12.52 -9.22 1.94
N LEU A 33 -12.94 -7.98 2.19
CA LEU A 33 -13.64 -7.61 3.43
C LEU A 33 -14.97 -8.35 3.58
N ALA A 34 -15.76 -8.44 2.51
CA ALA A 34 -17.03 -9.16 2.52
C ALA A 34 -16.85 -10.67 2.74
N HIS A 35 -15.86 -11.26 2.06
CA HIS A 35 -15.52 -12.67 2.25
C HIS A 35 -15.03 -12.93 3.68
N PHE A 36 -14.13 -12.10 4.19
CA PHE A 36 -13.60 -12.19 5.54
C PHE A 36 -14.71 -12.08 6.61
N GLU A 37 -15.67 -11.17 6.43
CA GLU A 37 -16.80 -11.03 7.34
C GLU A 37 -17.65 -12.32 7.39
N SER A 38 -17.88 -12.95 6.23
CA SER A 38 -18.61 -14.21 6.16
C SER A 38 -17.88 -15.38 6.81
N GLU A 39 -16.54 -15.42 6.74
CA GLU A 39 -15.74 -16.52 7.30
C GLU A 39 -15.46 -16.36 8.80
N SER A 40 -15.25 -15.12 9.26
CA SER A 40 -14.88 -14.82 10.65
C SER A 40 -16.08 -14.57 11.57
N GLY A 41 -17.30 -14.56 11.04
CA GLY A 41 -18.50 -14.28 11.83
C GLY A 41 -18.67 -12.80 12.21
N GLY A 42 -17.92 -11.90 11.58
CA GLY A 42 -18.16 -10.45 11.61
C GLY A 42 -17.05 -9.64 10.94
N GLY A 43 -17.32 -8.36 10.64
CA GLY A 43 -16.38 -7.51 9.92
C GLY A 43 -15.02 -7.28 10.60
N ALA A 44 -14.05 -6.82 9.82
CA ALA A 44 -12.71 -6.49 10.31
C ALA A 44 -12.76 -5.39 11.40
N ASP A 45 -12.00 -5.61 12.48
CA ASP A 45 -11.79 -4.59 13.50
C ASP A 45 -10.83 -3.51 12.97
N HIS A 46 -9.87 -3.93 12.14
CA HIS A 46 -8.84 -3.05 11.59
C HIS A 46 -8.40 -3.48 10.19
N VAL A 47 -8.12 -2.50 9.34
CA VAL A 47 -7.48 -2.67 8.02
C VAL A 47 -6.08 -2.05 8.06
N LEU A 48 -5.05 -2.88 7.89
CA LEU A 48 -3.66 -2.43 7.86
C LEU A 48 -3.17 -2.31 6.41
N PHE A 49 -2.81 -1.09 5.98
CA PHE A 49 -2.13 -0.84 4.72
C PHE A 49 -0.61 -0.91 4.94
N SER A 50 0.02 -2.01 4.53
CA SER A 50 1.45 -2.24 4.72
C SER A 50 2.23 -1.99 3.43
N PHE A 51 3.13 -0.99 3.43
CA PHE A 51 3.93 -0.63 2.26
C PHE A 51 5.37 -1.12 2.41
N HIS A 52 6.06 -1.46 1.33
CA HIS A 52 7.49 -1.74 1.40
C HIS A 52 8.24 -0.53 1.96
N SER A 53 9.06 -0.73 2.98
CA SER A 53 9.79 0.35 3.61
C SER A 53 10.99 0.76 2.76
N VAL A 54 11.52 1.96 3.05
CA VAL A 54 12.83 2.40 2.56
C VAL A 54 13.61 3.04 3.72
N PRO A 55 14.96 3.07 3.68
CA PRO A 55 15.74 3.79 4.66
C PRO A 55 15.32 5.27 4.73
N GLU A 56 15.15 5.82 5.93
CA GLU A 56 14.73 7.22 6.13
C GLU A 56 15.65 8.20 5.39
N ARG A 57 16.95 7.92 5.37
CA ARG A 57 17.96 8.71 4.64
C ARG A 57 17.69 8.84 3.13
N GLN A 58 17.04 7.86 2.51
CA GLN A 58 16.72 7.92 1.07
C GLN A 58 15.60 8.92 0.82
N ILE A 59 14.58 8.93 1.68
CA ILE A 59 13.50 9.93 1.62
C ILE A 59 14.07 11.33 1.82
N LEU A 60 14.90 11.52 2.84
CA LEU A 60 15.51 12.83 3.13
C LEU A 60 16.44 13.30 1.99
N ARG A 61 17.16 12.37 1.32
CA ARG A 61 18.00 12.72 0.16
C ARG A 61 17.22 13.00 -1.11
N SER A 62 16.02 12.47 -1.25
CA SER A 62 15.15 12.71 -2.41
C SER A 62 14.39 14.04 -2.33
N ASP A 63 14.51 14.73 -1.21
CA ASP A 63 13.88 16.02 -0.97
C ASP A 63 14.86 17.17 -1.22
N ASP A 64 14.87 17.67 -2.46
CA ASP A 64 15.73 18.76 -2.88
C ASP A 64 15.43 20.09 -2.17
N LEU A 65 14.26 20.21 -1.53
CA LEU A 65 13.78 21.44 -0.89
C LEU A 65 13.97 21.45 0.63
N GLY A 66 14.40 20.32 1.23
CA GLY A 66 14.70 20.22 2.67
C GLY A 66 13.49 20.41 3.60
N VAL A 67 12.30 20.07 3.12
CA VAL A 67 11.00 20.25 3.80
C VAL A 67 10.48 18.96 4.47
N CYS A 68 11.08 17.82 4.16
CA CYS A 68 10.65 16.52 4.64
C CYS A 68 11.10 16.34 6.09
N SER A 69 10.12 16.20 6.98
CA SER A 69 10.34 15.91 8.40
C SER A 69 9.92 14.49 8.77
N LEU A 70 9.63 13.63 7.78
CA LEU A 70 9.05 12.28 7.97
C LEU A 70 7.78 12.27 8.86
N GLY A 71 7.03 13.38 8.85
CA GLY A 71 5.87 13.59 9.72
C GLY A 71 4.65 14.09 8.94
N ALA A 72 3.99 15.12 9.48
CA ALA A 72 2.77 15.73 8.93
C ALA A 72 2.95 16.30 7.51
N CYS A 73 4.20 16.48 7.05
CA CYS A 73 4.48 16.82 5.66
C CYS A 73 3.95 15.76 4.65
N CYS A 74 3.62 14.55 5.09
CA CYS A 74 3.07 13.47 4.27
C CYS A 74 1.53 13.34 4.34
N ASP A 75 0.86 14.20 5.12
CA ASP A 75 -0.61 14.15 5.31
C ASP A 75 -1.36 14.61 4.06
N ALA A 76 -0.68 15.32 3.14
CA ALA A 76 -1.20 15.70 1.85
C ALA A 76 -0.08 15.77 0.80
N ILE A 77 -0.45 15.60 -0.46
CA ILE A 77 0.41 15.91 -1.60
C ILE A 77 0.23 17.39 -1.93
N ARG A 78 1.34 18.13 -1.93
CA ARG A 78 1.39 19.58 -2.19
C ARG A 78 2.78 19.94 -2.69
N PRO A 79 2.98 21.01 -3.48
CA PRO A 79 4.31 21.61 -3.55
C PRO A 79 4.73 21.91 -2.10
N PRO A 80 5.82 21.32 -1.56
CA PRO A 80 7.08 20.87 -2.18
C PRO A 80 7.32 19.34 -2.32
N ASN A 81 6.36 18.45 -2.02
CA ASN A 81 6.57 16.99 -1.92
C ASN A 81 5.98 16.13 -3.06
N PRO A 82 5.87 16.58 -4.32
CA PRO A 82 5.07 15.88 -5.34
C PRO A 82 5.56 14.46 -5.64
N ASN A 83 6.84 14.15 -5.36
CA ASN A 83 7.47 12.86 -5.61
C ASN A 83 7.89 12.14 -4.31
N CYS A 84 7.39 12.56 -3.14
CA CYS A 84 7.77 11.93 -1.87
C CYS A 84 7.07 10.57 -1.72
N TYR A 85 7.85 9.48 -1.77
CA TYR A 85 7.34 8.10 -1.63
C TYR A 85 6.45 7.91 -0.39
N ARG A 86 6.91 8.36 0.78
CA ARG A 86 6.12 8.25 2.01
C ARG A 86 4.78 8.97 1.89
N ALA A 87 4.76 10.16 1.29
CA ALA A 87 3.52 10.92 1.09
C ALA A 87 2.58 10.20 0.10
N HIS A 88 3.11 9.58 -0.95
CA HIS A 88 2.35 8.73 -1.87
C HIS A 88 1.71 7.54 -1.16
N CYS A 89 2.45 6.82 -0.30
CA CYS A 89 1.88 5.71 0.49
C CYS A 89 0.67 6.15 1.31
N PHE A 90 0.80 7.25 2.05
CA PHE A 90 -0.32 7.79 2.83
C PHE A 90 -1.48 8.27 1.94
N ALA A 91 -1.20 8.86 0.78
CA ALA A 91 -2.22 9.26 -0.18
C ALA A 91 -2.99 8.07 -0.75
N THR A 92 -2.30 6.99 -1.14
CA THR A 92 -2.92 5.74 -1.58
C THR A 92 -3.80 5.14 -0.48
N ALA A 93 -3.31 5.05 0.76
CA ALA A 93 -4.09 4.53 1.88
C ALA A 93 -5.37 5.36 2.13
N ARG A 94 -5.27 6.70 2.12
CA ARG A 94 -6.44 7.58 2.23
C ARG A 94 -7.43 7.40 1.09
N ALA A 95 -6.95 7.28 -0.16
CA ALA A 95 -7.80 7.09 -1.33
C ALA A 95 -8.58 5.76 -1.27
N LEU A 96 -7.91 4.68 -0.85
CA LEU A 96 -8.54 3.37 -0.65
C LEU A 96 -9.55 3.42 0.51
N ALA A 97 -9.15 3.95 1.67
CA ALA A 97 -10.02 4.08 2.84
C ALA A 97 -11.27 4.91 2.53
N GLY A 98 -11.11 6.03 1.81
CA GLY A 98 -12.24 6.87 1.39
C GLY A 98 -13.21 6.16 0.45
N ARG A 99 -12.71 5.40 -0.53
CA ARG A 99 -13.54 4.61 -1.46
C ARG A 99 -14.28 3.45 -0.81
N LEU A 100 -13.77 2.97 0.32
CA LEU A 100 -14.36 1.90 1.10
C LEU A 100 -15.18 2.41 2.29
N ALA A 101 -15.24 3.73 2.48
CA ALA A 101 -15.86 4.37 3.64
C ALA A 101 -15.37 3.80 4.98
N LEU A 102 -14.07 3.49 5.08
CA LEU A 102 -13.49 2.97 6.32
C LEU A 102 -13.48 4.06 7.40
N GLU A 103 -13.92 3.72 8.61
CA GLU A 103 -13.84 4.63 9.75
C GLU A 103 -12.37 4.97 10.06
N PRO A 104 -12.02 6.26 10.32
CA PRO A 104 -10.63 6.67 10.56
C PRO A 104 -9.90 5.90 11.66
N ALA A 105 -10.63 5.40 12.67
CA ALA A 105 -10.05 4.64 13.77
C ALA A 105 -9.77 3.15 13.43
N ARG A 106 -10.32 2.65 12.31
CA ARG A 106 -10.26 1.24 11.89
C ARG A 106 -9.28 0.96 10.77
N TRP A 107 -8.38 1.88 10.48
CA TRP A 107 -7.29 1.61 9.55
C TRP A 107 -6.02 2.38 9.92
N SER A 108 -4.88 1.86 9.46
CA SER A 108 -3.60 2.53 9.64
C SER A 108 -2.62 2.15 8.54
N VAL A 109 -1.50 2.87 8.48
CA VAL A 109 -0.38 2.59 7.58
C VAL A 109 0.79 2.04 8.39
N SER A 110 1.48 1.04 7.85
CA SER A 110 2.77 0.56 8.34
C SER A 110 3.73 0.28 7.19
N PHE A 111 5.00 0.04 7.52
CA PHE A 111 6.07 -0.19 6.56
C PHE A 111 6.82 -1.49 6.86
N GLN A 112 6.88 -2.39 5.89
CA GLN A 112 7.46 -3.74 5.98
C GLN A 112 8.87 -3.82 5.37
N SER A 113 9.52 -4.98 5.49
CA SER A 113 10.77 -5.33 4.79
C SER A 113 11.96 -4.41 5.08
N ARG A 114 12.29 -4.21 6.36
CA ARG A 114 13.49 -3.46 6.80
C ARG A 114 14.71 -4.37 6.95
N LEU A 115 15.89 -3.86 6.62
CA LEU A 115 17.17 -4.59 6.74
C LEU A 115 18.23 -3.79 7.50
N GLY A 116 19.03 -4.50 8.30
CA GLY A 116 20.14 -3.92 9.06
C GLY A 116 19.70 -3.01 10.21
N ARG A 117 20.60 -2.11 10.63
CA ARG A 117 20.44 -1.31 11.86
C ARG A 117 20.12 0.17 11.61
N THR A 118 20.12 0.61 10.36
CA THR A 118 19.75 2.01 10.02
C THR A 118 18.25 2.22 10.26
N PRO A 119 17.77 3.43 10.60
CA PRO A 119 16.34 3.73 10.60
C PRO A 119 15.69 3.59 9.22
N TRP A 120 14.53 2.93 9.19
CA TRP A 120 13.65 2.78 8.04
C TRP A 120 12.31 3.47 8.33
N LEU A 121 11.48 3.68 7.32
CA LEU A 121 10.16 4.27 7.51
C LEU A 121 9.34 3.51 8.57
N ARG A 122 8.66 4.28 9.42
CA ARG A 122 7.85 3.83 10.56
C ARG A 122 6.38 4.24 10.38
N PRO A 123 5.44 3.51 11.01
CA PRO A 123 5.65 2.40 11.95
C PRO A 123 6.01 1.08 11.25
N TYR A 124 6.79 0.21 11.90
CA TYR A 124 7.22 -1.07 11.31
C TYR A 124 6.09 -2.11 11.36
N THR A 125 5.82 -2.79 10.24
CA THR A 125 4.71 -3.74 10.15
C THR A 125 4.83 -4.88 11.16
N ASP A 126 6.02 -5.42 11.39
CA ASP A 126 6.27 -6.48 12.38
C ASP A 126 5.89 -6.05 13.80
N HIS A 127 6.24 -4.83 14.20
CA HIS A 127 5.85 -4.29 15.51
C HIS A 127 4.35 -4.02 15.58
N VAL A 128 3.76 -3.40 14.56
CA VAL A 128 2.33 -3.10 14.53
C VAL A 128 1.48 -4.38 14.64
N LEU A 129 1.87 -5.45 13.95
CA LEU A 129 1.15 -6.72 14.01
C LEU A 129 1.16 -7.34 15.41
N ALA A 130 2.26 -7.22 16.15
CA ALA A 130 2.33 -7.69 17.53
C ALA A 130 1.53 -6.81 18.52
N GLU A 131 1.46 -5.50 18.27
CA GLU A 131 0.79 -4.52 19.15
C GLU A 131 -0.74 -4.45 18.97
N LEU A 132 -1.26 -4.81 17.79
CA LEU A 132 -2.69 -4.67 17.47
C LEU A 132 -3.62 -5.45 18.41
N PRO A 133 -3.34 -6.73 18.76
CA PRO A 133 -4.17 -7.47 19.73
C PRO A 133 -4.25 -6.83 21.11
N GLU A 134 -3.15 -6.25 21.61
CA GLU A 134 -3.12 -5.52 22.88
C GLU A 134 -4.07 -4.30 22.89
N ARG A 135 -4.34 -3.76 21.70
CA ARG A 135 -5.28 -2.65 21.48
C ARG A 135 -6.72 -3.13 21.23
N GLY A 136 -6.98 -4.43 21.36
CA GLY A 136 -8.30 -5.04 21.21
C GLY A 136 -8.66 -5.43 19.76
N VAL A 137 -7.73 -5.32 18.82
CA VAL A 137 -7.95 -5.76 17.43
C VAL A 137 -7.79 -7.27 17.34
N ARG A 138 -8.88 -7.99 17.07
CA ARG A 138 -8.86 -9.46 16.97
C ARG A 138 -9.03 -9.95 15.54
N ARG A 139 -9.64 -9.14 14.69
CA ARG A 139 -9.94 -9.43 13.29
C ARG A 139 -9.23 -8.44 12.38
N LEU A 140 -8.11 -8.87 11.79
CA LEU A 140 -7.24 -8.04 10.97
C LEU A 140 -7.33 -8.41 9.49
N VAL A 141 -7.56 -7.40 8.66
CA VAL A 141 -7.32 -7.48 7.21
C VAL A 141 -6.08 -6.67 6.86
N ILE A 142 -5.14 -7.25 6.13
CA ILE A 142 -3.91 -6.58 5.70
C ILE A 142 -3.79 -6.60 4.18
N VAL A 143 -3.34 -5.49 3.60
CA VAL A 143 -3.12 -5.31 2.16
C VAL A 143 -1.80 -4.59 1.91
N SER A 144 -1.13 -4.88 0.80
CA SER A 144 0.12 -4.20 0.41
C SER A 144 -0.02 -3.41 -0.90
N PRO A 145 -0.41 -2.12 -0.85
CA PRO A 145 -0.64 -1.35 -2.07
C PRO A 145 0.64 -0.97 -2.84
N SER A 146 1.83 -1.18 -2.27
CA SER A 146 3.10 -0.93 -2.97
C SER A 146 3.45 -2.01 -4.00
N PHE A 147 2.70 -3.12 -4.06
CA PHE A 147 2.90 -4.19 -5.01
C PHE A 147 1.65 -4.41 -5.87
N VAL A 148 1.87 -4.60 -7.17
CA VAL A 148 0.79 -4.93 -8.12
C VAL A 148 0.71 -6.44 -8.38
N ALA A 149 1.73 -7.21 -8.01
CA ALA A 149 1.77 -8.66 -8.13
C ALA A 149 2.35 -9.27 -6.85
N ASP A 150 1.87 -10.45 -6.48
CA ASP A 150 2.34 -11.17 -5.31
C ASP A 150 3.81 -11.58 -5.45
N CYS A 151 4.56 -11.44 -4.37
CA CYS A 151 5.98 -11.71 -4.29
C CYS A 151 6.35 -12.23 -2.90
N LEU A 152 7.65 -12.36 -2.62
CA LEU A 152 8.15 -12.88 -1.35
C LEU A 152 7.70 -12.00 -0.18
N GLU A 153 7.79 -10.68 -0.37
CA GLU A 153 7.43 -9.67 0.61
C GLU A 153 5.93 -9.67 0.93
N THR A 154 5.08 -10.19 0.04
CA THR A 154 3.64 -10.27 0.31
C THR A 154 3.24 -11.64 0.87
N LEU A 155 3.62 -12.72 0.18
CA LEU A 155 3.20 -14.07 0.55
C LEU A 155 3.91 -14.58 1.80
N GLU A 156 5.22 -14.43 1.87
CA GLU A 156 5.99 -14.96 2.99
C GLU A 156 6.00 -13.98 4.17
N GLU A 157 6.33 -12.71 3.92
CA GLU A 157 6.49 -11.75 5.02
C GLU A 157 5.14 -11.36 5.65
N LEU A 158 4.11 -11.06 4.86
CA LEU A 158 2.81 -10.69 5.41
C LEU A 158 1.92 -11.90 5.70
N ASN A 159 1.67 -12.74 4.68
CA ASN A 159 0.62 -13.76 4.80
C ASN A 159 1.04 -14.97 5.65
N MET A 160 2.35 -15.26 5.76
CA MET A 160 2.86 -16.32 6.62
C MET A 160 3.40 -15.76 7.94
N ARG A 161 4.51 -15.02 7.90
CA ARG A 161 5.18 -14.52 9.12
C ARG A 161 4.35 -13.47 9.86
N GLY A 162 3.77 -12.52 9.13
CA GLY A 162 2.91 -11.49 9.72
C GLY A 162 1.63 -12.09 10.34
N ARG A 163 1.00 -13.05 9.65
CA ARG A 163 -0.12 -13.84 10.18
C ARG A 163 0.26 -14.53 11.49
N GLU A 164 1.37 -15.25 11.50
CA GLU A 164 1.86 -15.93 12.71
C GLU A 164 2.06 -14.93 13.84
N SER A 165 2.75 -13.80 13.59
CA SER A 165 2.97 -12.75 14.59
C SER A 165 1.68 -12.22 15.20
N PHE A 166 0.67 -11.91 14.38
CA PHE A 166 -0.61 -11.38 14.87
C PHE A 166 -1.40 -12.40 15.68
N LEU A 167 -1.50 -13.64 15.19
CA LEU A 167 -2.24 -14.71 15.87
C LEU A 167 -1.54 -15.12 17.17
N SER A 168 -0.21 -15.23 17.18
CA SER A 168 0.57 -15.52 18.39
C SER A 168 0.49 -14.42 19.44
N ALA A 169 0.26 -13.16 19.04
CA ALA A 169 0.06 -12.03 19.95
C ALA A 169 -1.37 -11.94 20.51
N GLY A 170 -2.28 -12.87 20.16
CA GLY A 170 -3.65 -12.92 20.68
C GLY A 170 -4.72 -12.45 19.70
N GLY A 171 -4.36 -12.20 18.43
CA GLY A 171 -5.34 -12.05 17.35
C GLY A 171 -6.10 -13.34 17.07
N GLU A 172 -7.33 -13.24 16.58
CA GLU A 172 -8.22 -14.40 16.37
C GLU A 172 -8.39 -14.71 14.87
N HIS A 173 -8.56 -13.68 14.03
CA HIS A 173 -8.78 -13.83 12.59
C HIS A 173 -7.86 -12.90 11.80
N PHE A 174 -7.22 -13.45 10.77
CA PHE A 174 -6.28 -12.74 9.91
C PHE A 174 -6.57 -13.05 8.44
N HIS A 175 -6.62 -12.01 7.62
CA HIS A 175 -6.74 -12.14 6.18
C HIS A 175 -5.78 -11.22 5.43
N TYR A 176 -4.96 -11.84 4.59
CA TYR A 176 -4.14 -11.14 3.61
C TYR A 176 -4.94 -10.95 2.32
N VAL A 177 -4.96 -9.72 1.81
CA VAL A 177 -5.57 -9.38 0.51
C VAL A 177 -4.52 -9.56 -0.59
N PRO A 178 -4.72 -10.49 -1.55
CA PRO A 178 -3.79 -10.68 -2.66
C PRO A 178 -3.55 -9.39 -3.45
N CYS A 179 -2.38 -9.28 -4.09
CA CYS A 179 -2.12 -8.19 -5.02
C CYS A 179 -3.09 -8.24 -6.22
N LEU A 180 -3.11 -7.19 -7.05
CA LEU A 180 -3.93 -7.15 -8.25
C LEU A 180 -3.61 -8.30 -9.22
N ASN A 181 -2.34 -8.73 -9.31
CA ASN A 181 -1.89 -9.82 -10.17
C ASN A 181 -2.40 -9.60 -11.60
N SER A 182 -3.14 -10.57 -12.15
CA SER A 182 -3.74 -10.51 -13.49
C SER A 182 -5.20 -10.07 -13.47
N ASP A 183 -5.62 -9.26 -12.49
CA ASP A 183 -6.98 -8.75 -12.42
C ASP A 183 -7.37 -8.02 -13.72
N PRO A 184 -8.45 -8.40 -14.40
CA PRO A 184 -8.84 -7.77 -15.66
C PRO A 184 -9.08 -6.26 -15.55
N THR A 185 -9.67 -5.80 -14.44
CA THR A 185 -9.98 -4.38 -14.22
C THR A 185 -8.70 -3.55 -14.03
N TRP A 186 -7.68 -4.14 -13.38
CA TRP A 186 -6.34 -3.55 -13.29
C TRP A 186 -5.67 -3.45 -14.66
N VAL A 187 -5.66 -4.54 -15.44
CA VAL A 187 -5.04 -4.56 -16.77
C VAL A 187 -5.71 -3.53 -17.69
N GLN A 188 -7.03 -3.39 -17.62
CA GLN A 188 -7.79 -2.40 -18.39
C GLN A 188 -7.54 -0.95 -17.94
N GLY A 189 -7.10 -0.72 -16.70
CA GLY A 189 -6.75 0.61 -16.19
C GLY A 189 -5.36 1.09 -16.61
N LEU A 190 -4.49 0.22 -17.13
CA LEU A 190 -3.13 0.57 -17.55
C LEU A 190 -3.09 1.58 -18.71
N PRO A 191 -3.88 1.45 -19.80
CA PRO A 191 -3.95 2.47 -20.84
C PRO A 191 -4.26 3.87 -20.31
N ASP A 192 -5.18 3.99 -19.34
CA ASP A 192 -5.53 5.27 -18.74
C ASP A 192 -4.34 5.89 -17.99
N ILE A 193 -3.64 5.07 -17.17
CA ILE A 193 -2.43 5.50 -16.46
C ILE A 193 -1.36 5.97 -17.45
N LEU A 194 -1.22 5.25 -18.57
CA LEU A 194 -0.28 5.58 -19.63
C LEU A 194 -0.78 6.72 -20.53
N GLY A 195 -1.97 7.28 -20.29
CA GLY A 195 -2.64 8.26 -21.14
C GLY A 195 -2.66 7.84 -22.61
N LEU A 196 -2.96 6.58 -22.85
CA LEU A 196 -3.22 6.02 -24.17
C LEU A 196 -4.72 6.18 -24.48
N PRO A 197 -5.12 6.26 -25.76
CA PRO A 197 -6.53 6.23 -26.12
C PRO A 197 -7.16 4.94 -25.62
N THR A 198 -8.26 5.03 -24.89
CA THR A 198 -9.09 3.86 -24.59
C THR A 198 -9.69 3.36 -25.90
N ALA A 199 -9.64 2.05 -26.14
CA ALA A 199 -10.32 1.46 -27.28
C ALA A 199 -11.81 1.81 -27.17
N PRO A 200 -12.47 2.23 -28.27
CA PRO A 200 -13.91 2.46 -28.24
C PRO A 200 -14.63 1.17 -27.83
N SER A 201 -15.54 1.31 -26.86
CA SER A 201 -16.45 0.26 -26.37
C SER A 201 -17.34 -0.29 -27.46
#